data_AF-A0A3C1C261-F1
#
_entry.id   AF-A0A3C1C261-F1
#
_cell.length_a   1.000
_cell.length_b   1.000
_cell.length_c   1.000
_cell.angle_alpha   90.00
_cell.angle_beta   90.00
_cell.angle_gamma   90.00
#
_symmetry.space_group_name_H-M   'P 1'
#
loop_
_entity.id
_entity.type
_entity.pdbx_description
1 polymer ?
#
loop_
_entity_poly.entity_id
_entity_poly.type
_entity_poly.pdbx_seq_one_letter_code
_entity_poly.pdbx_strand_id
1 'polypeptide(L)'
;MRKNIGWQEKTDDAKYQIRVIFDGGGKLLWRRISKAMERWEPFEPTPEHWQILLEKTKARYVRRQAPYKDLQLIERRAAENPVPPEP
;
A
#
# COMPACT_ATOMS: atom_id res chain seq x y z
N MET A 1 -0.18 -5.44 17.75
CA MET A 1 0.49 -5.53 16.44
C MET A 1 -0.38 -4.82 15.39
N ARG A 2 0.19 -3.90 14.60
CA ARG A 2 -0.55 -3.28 13.49
C ARG A 2 -0.76 -4.32 12.39
N LYS A 3 -1.98 -4.44 11.86
CA LYS A 3 -2.28 -5.39 10.79
C LYS A 3 -1.77 -4.84 9.45
N ASN A 4 -0.94 -5.62 8.77
CA ASN A 4 -0.49 -5.31 7.41
C ASN A 4 -1.69 -5.09 6.48
N ILE A 5 -1.50 -4.24 5.47
CA ILE A 5 -2.48 -4.02 4.40
C ILE A 5 -1.93 -4.70 3.14
N GLY A 6 -2.76 -5.45 2.43
CA GLY A 6 -2.33 -6.12 1.21
C GLY A 6 -3.47 -6.29 0.24
N TRP A 7 -3.12 -6.46 -1.02
CA TRP A 7 -4.04 -6.69 -2.13
C TRP A 7 -3.37 -7.47 -3.24
N GLN A 8 -4.15 -7.87 -4.22
CA GLN A 8 -3.64 -8.45 -5.46
C GLN A 8 -3.75 -7.39 -6.55
N GLU A 9 -2.69 -7.23 -7.31
CA GLU A 9 -2.60 -6.39 -8.48
C GLU A 9 -2.42 -7.30 -9.69
N LYS A 10 -3.14 -7.00 -10.78
CA LYS A 10 -2.99 -7.71 -12.03
C LYS A 10 -2.47 -6.71 -13.06
N THR A 11 -1.26 -6.95 -13.52
CA THR A 11 -0.68 -6.32 -14.70
C THR A 11 -0.90 -7.26 -15.89
N ASP A 12 -0.86 -6.75 -17.12
CA ASP A 12 -1.12 -7.55 -18.33
C ASP A 12 -0.25 -8.82 -18.40
N ASP A 13 0.99 -8.74 -17.92
CA ASP A 13 1.94 -9.87 -17.93
C ASP A 13 1.99 -10.69 -16.64
N ALA A 14 1.46 -10.20 -15.51
CA ALA A 14 1.66 -10.86 -14.22
C ALA A 14 0.62 -10.47 -13.16
N LYS A 15 0.34 -11.43 -12.27
CA LYS A 15 -0.41 -11.20 -11.03
C LYS A 15 0.55 -11.07 -9.85
N TYR A 16 0.57 -9.89 -9.24
CA TYR A 16 1.33 -9.60 -8.04
C TYR A 16 0.42 -9.59 -6.81
N GLN A 17 0.94 -10.09 -5.70
CA GLN A 17 0.38 -9.84 -4.39
C GLN A 17 1.25 -8.78 -3.70
N ILE A 18 0.61 -7.70 -3.26
CA ILE A 18 1.26 -6.56 -2.62
C ILE A 18 0.94 -6.60 -1.13
N ARG A 19 1.95 -6.29 -0.32
CA ARG A 19 1.86 -6.18 1.13
C ARG A 19 2.62 -4.95 1.61
N VAL A 20 1.93 -4.14 2.40
CA VAL A 20 2.45 -2.98 3.09
C VAL A 20 2.53 -3.30 4.59
N ILE A 21 3.72 -3.16 5.14
CA ILE A 21 4.02 -3.41 6.55
C ILE A 21 4.29 -2.06 7.23
N PHE A 22 3.60 -1.83 8.34
CA PHE A 22 3.81 -0.65 9.19
C PHE A 22 4.93 -0.96 10.18
N ASP A 23 6.14 -0.50 9.88
CA ASP A 23 7.35 -0.80 10.66
C ASP A 23 7.49 0.10 11.91
N GLY A 24 6.57 1.05 12.09
CA GLY A 24 6.64 2.05 13.16
C GLY A 24 7.41 3.30 12.72
N GLY A 25 7.35 4.36 13.54
CA GLY A 25 8.05 5.63 13.25
C GLY A 25 7.64 6.30 11.92
N GLY A 26 6.46 5.99 11.37
CA GLY A 26 6.01 6.49 10.07
C GLY A 26 6.66 5.82 8.85
N LYS A 27 7.37 4.70 9.04
CA LYS A 27 7.97 3.92 7.97
C LYS A 27 7.00 2.85 7.46
N LEU A 28 6.95 2.72 6.13
CA LEU A 28 6.14 1.74 5.41
C LEU A 28 7.07 0.88 4.56
N LEU A 29 7.02 -0.43 4.76
CA LEU A 29 7.76 -1.38 3.93
C LEU A 29 6.82 -1.98 2.89
N TRP A 30 7.18 -1.78 1.63
CA TRP A 30 6.46 -2.26 0.48
C TRP A 30 7.09 -3.55 -0.02
N ARG A 31 6.30 -4.61 -0.11
CA ARG A 31 6.75 -5.90 -0.63
C ARG A 31 5.75 -6.44 -1.63
N ARG A 32 6.27 -7.08 -2.69
CA ARG A 32 5.46 -7.79 -3.66
C ARG A 32 5.96 -9.22 -3.85
N ILE A 33 5.08 -10.09 -4.32
CA ILE A 33 5.41 -11.44 -4.73
C ILE A 33 4.52 -11.82 -5.92
N SER A 34 5.07 -12.52 -6.91
CA SER A 34 4.30 -13.12 -8.00
C SER A 34 4.33 -14.65 -7.87
N LYS A 35 3.53 -15.37 -8.68
CA LYS A 35 3.56 -16.84 -8.70
C LYS A 35 4.94 -17.40 -9.10
N ALA A 36 5.71 -16.65 -9.88
CA ALA A 36 7.06 -17.04 -10.31
C ALA A 36 8.13 -16.72 -9.27
N MET A 37 7.81 -15.97 -8.21
CA MET A 37 8.74 -15.58 -7.17
C MET A 37 8.65 -16.53 -5.97
N GLU A 38 9.78 -16.99 -5.47
CA GLU A 38 9.86 -17.84 -4.28
C GLU A 38 9.71 -17.07 -2.97
N ARG A 39 9.91 -15.74 -3.00
CA ARG A 39 9.93 -14.89 -1.82
C ARG A 39 9.33 -13.50 -2.05
N TRP A 40 8.95 -12.86 -0.95
CA TRP A 40 8.53 -11.47 -0.95
C TRP A 40 9.72 -10.55 -1.16
N GLU A 41 9.69 -9.76 -2.22
CA GLU A 41 10.76 -8.82 -2.55
C GLU A 41 10.34 -7.39 -2.25
N PRO A 42 11.26 -6.55 -1.73
CA PRO A 42 11.00 -5.13 -1.59
C PRO A 42 10.79 -4.51 -2.97
N PHE A 43 9.87 -3.54 -3.06
CA PHE A 43 9.67 -2.77 -4.29
C PHE A 43 9.31 -1.34 -3.96
N GLU A 44 9.51 -0.44 -4.92
CA GLU A 44 9.09 0.95 -4.78
C GLU A 44 7.63 1.11 -5.25
N PRO A 45 6.76 1.70 -4.41
CA PRO A 45 5.37 1.94 -4.77
C PRO A 45 5.26 3.07 -5.82
N THR A 46 4.38 2.87 -6.80
CA THR A 46 3.95 3.93 -7.72
C THR A 46 2.90 4.84 -7.05
N PRO A 47 2.60 6.00 -7.62
CA PRO A 47 1.49 6.85 -7.18
C PRO A 47 0.14 6.12 -7.05
N GLU A 48 -0.20 5.22 -7.99
CA GLU A 48 -1.45 4.45 -7.89
C GLU A 48 -1.47 3.56 -6.65
N HIS A 49 -0.34 2.94 -6.31
CA HIS A 49 -0.23 2.11 -5.11
C HIS A 49 -0.54 2.92 -3.84
N TRP A 50 -0.10 4.17 -3.76
CA TRP A 50 -0.41 5.06 -2.64
C TRP A 50 -1.90 5.36 -2.53
N GLN A 51 -2.58 5.58 -3.65
CA GLN A 51 -4.04 5.78 -3.68
C GLN A 51 -4.79 4.53 -3.20
N ILE A 52 -4.39 3.35 -3.69
CA ILE A 52 -4.98 2.06 -3.26
C ILE A 52 -4.78 1.83 -1.76
N LEU A 53 -3.58 2.16 -1.24
CA LEU A 53 -3.29 2.06 0.19
C LEU A 53 -4.17 3.03 1.01
N LEU A 54 -4.35 4.25 0.51
CA LEU A 54 -5.21 5.26 1.14
C LEU A 54 -6.65 4.77 1.26
N GLU A 55 -7.24 4.28 0.16
CA GLU A 55 -8.61 3.74 0.15
C GLU A 55 -8.79 2.58 1.13
N LYS A 56 -7.84 1.63 1.13
CA LYS A 56 -7.88 0.48 2.04
C LYS A 56 -7.74 0.89 3.50
N THR A 57 -6.91 1.89 3.78
CA THR A 57 -6.71 2.39 5.14
C THR A 57 -7.94 3.16 5.61
N LYS A 58 -8.54 3.98 4.75
CA LYS A 58 -9.81 4.66 5.01
C LYS A 58 -10.91 3.65 5.32
N ALA A 59 -11.03 2.57 4.56
CA ALA A 59 -12.00 1.50 4.82
C ALA A 59 -11.77 0.82 6.19
N ARG A 60 -10.51 0.61 6.58
CA ARG A 60 -10.18 0.07 7.91
C ARG A 60 -10.46 1.07 9.04
N TYR A 61 -10.19 2.35 8.82
CA TYR A 61 -10.49 3.40 9.78
C TYR A 61 -12.00 3.50 10.05
N VAL A 62 -12.83 3.52 8.99
CA VAL A 62 -14.31 3.51 9.12
C VAL A 62 -14.79 2.29 9.91
N ARG A 63 -14.14 1.13 9.72
CA ARG A 63 -14.42 -0.11 10.47
C ARG A 63 -13.80 -0.15 11.88
N ARG A 64 -13.16 0.94 12.34
CA ARG A 64 -12.43 1.05 13.63
C ARG A 64 -11.30 0.01 13.78
N GLN A 65 -10.72 -0.44 12.67
CA GLN A 65 -9.62 -1.40 12.60
C GLN A 65 -8.24 -0.76 12.39
N ALA A 66 -8.20 0.56 12.22
CA ALA A 66 -6.98 1.35 12.11
C ALA A 66 -7.17 2.69 12.85
N PRO A 67 -6.13 3.21 13.51
CA PRO A 67 -6.19 4.53 14.14
C PRO A 67 -6.16 5.64 13.08
N TYR A 68 -6.76 6.79 13.40
CA TYR A 68 -6.77 7.96 12.49
C TYR A 68 -5.36 8.44 12.12
N LYS A 69 -4.38 8.31 13.02
CA LYS A 69 -2.98 8.65 12.75
C LYS A 69 -2.38 7.87 11.57
N ASP A 70 -2.78 6.61 11.37
CA ASP A 70 -2.28 5.82 10.23
C ASP A 70 -2.91 6.31 8.92
N LEU A 71 -4.17 6.75 8.95
CA LEU A 71 -4.83 7.37 7.81
C LEU A 71 -4.15 8.70 7.43
N GLN A 72 -3.92 9.59 8.41
CA GLN A 72 -3.23 10.87 8.18
C GLN A 72 -1.83 10.70 7.59
N LEU A 73 -1.07 9.71 8.07
CA LEU A 73 0.24 9.39 7.52
C LEU A 73 0.15 9.05 6.04
N ILE A 74 -0.80 8.19 5.67
CA ILE A 74 -0.94 7.72 4.29
C ILE A 74 -1.51 8.81 3.38
N GLU A 75 -2.46 9.62 3.87
CA GLU A 75 -2.96 10.80 3.15
C GLU A 75 -1.80 11.74 2.77
N ARG A 76 -0.91 12.02 3.72
CA ARG A 76 0.29 12.84 3.46
C ARG A 76 1.20 12.20 2.41
N ARG A 77 1.49 10.89 2.52
CA ARG A 77 2.36 10.20 1.55
C ARG A 77 1.74 10.11 0.16
N ALA A 78 0.42 9.93 0.08
CA ALA A 78 -0.31 9.93 -1.19
C ALA A 78 -0.32 11.32 -1.83
N ALA A 79 -0.43 12.40 -1.04
CA ALA A 79 -0.29 13.76 -1.53
C ALA A 79 1.14 14.09 -2.02
N GLU A 80 2.16 13.51 -1.38
CA GLU A 80 3.57 13.60 -1.82
C GLU A 80 3.84 12.79 -3.11
N ASN A 81 2.96 11.84 -3.46
CA ASN A 81 3.06 10.98 -4.66
C ASN A 81 1.76 11.06 -5.49
N PRO A 82 1.46 12.22 -6.10
CA PRO A 82 0.25 12.39 -6.90
C PRO A 82 0.29 11.49 -8.14
N VAL A 83 -0.87 10.92 -8.49
CA VAL A 83 -1.01 10.23 -9.78
C VAL A 83 -0.94 11.30 -10.87
N PRO A 84 0.01 11.23 -11.81
CA PRO A 84 0.09 12.19 -12.89
C PRO A 84 -1.21 12.13 -13.73
N PRO A 85 -1.74 13.26 -14.19
CA PRO A 85 -2.87 13.24 -15.12
C PRO A 85 -2.44 12.47 -16.38
N GLU A 86 -3.25 11.50 -16.80
CA GLU A 86 -3.05 10.82 -18.09
C GLU A 86 -3.06 11.88 -19.22
N PRO A 87 -2.10 11.81 -20.18
CA PRO A 87 -1.98 12.77 -21.27
C PRO A 87 -3.08 12.66 -22.33
#